data_AF-A0A956K8C0-F1
#
_entry.id   AF-A0A956K8C0-F1
#
_cell.length_a   1.000
_cell.length_b   1.000
_cell.length_c   1.000
_cell.angle_alpha   90.00
_cell.angle_beta   90.00
_cell.angle_gamma   90.00
#
_symmetry.space_group_name_H-M   'P 1'
#
loop_
_entity.id
_entity.type
_entity.pdbx_description
1 polymer ?
#
loop_
_entity_poly.entity_id
_entity_poly.type
_entity_poly.pdbx_seq_one_letter_code
_entity_poly.pdbx_strand_id
1 'polypeptide(L)'
;MTSETIIAQLRPLRRELVLAAEEVIKYQGKMPERTQFSRLLNLCAEASCSEELENYLRYQAGRKGSNWKPEFVRKVIDGVSSVLNRLPQATDGTERDRLRVEAWRLYATYLRRSHIWREETTKRAKQ
;
A
#
# COMPACT_ATOMS: atom_id res chain seq x y z
N MET A 1 9.34 -1.00 -20.61
CA MET A 1 10.08 -0.74 -19.36
C MET A 1 10.65 -2.03 -18.77
N THR A 2 11.95 -2.10 -18.47
CA THR A 2 12.57 -3.25 -17.79
C THR A 2 12.44 -3.12 -16.26
N SER A 3 12.60 -4.23 -15.53
CA SER A 3 12.59 -4.23 -14.07
C SER A 3 13.65 -3.30 -13.47
N GLU A 4 14.82 -3.18 -14.11
CA GLU A 4 15.90 -2.28 -13.68
C GLU A 4 15.49 -0.80 -13.77
N THR A 5 14.78 -0.42 -14.85
CA THR A 5 14.25 0.94 -15.01
C THR A 5 13.20 1.27 -13.95
N ILE A 6 12.31 0.33 -13.63
CA ILE A 6 11.31 0.51 -12.56
C ILE A 6 12.01 0.72 -11.21
N ILE A 7 12.98 -0.13 -10.89
CA ILE A 7 13.73 -0.02 -9.63
C ILE A 7 14.46 1.32 -9.54
N ALA A 8 15.08 1.78 -10.63
CA ALA A 8 15.77 3.08 -10.66
C ALA A 8 14.80 4.24 -10.40
N GLN A 9 13.59 4.21 -10.98
CA GLN A 9 12.57 5.23 -10.78
C GLN A 9 11.97 5.22 -9.37
N LEU A 10 11.78 4.04 -8.76
CA LEU A 10 11.19 3.91 -7.42
C LEU A 10 12.20 4.12 -6.29
N ARG A 11 13.50 3.88 -6.54
CA ARG A 11 14.56 4.05 -5.54
C ARG A 11 14.52 5.40 -4.81
N PRO A 12 14.45 6.57 -5.48
CA PRO A 12 14.39 7.86 -4.78
C PRO A 12 13.14 8.04 -3.90
N LEU A 13 12.04 7.37 -4.24
CA LEU A 13 10.76 7.49 -3.53
C LEU A 13 10.56 6.47 -2.41
N ARG A 14 11.49 5.50 -2.26
CA ARG A 14 11.38 4.42 -1.25
C ARG A 14 11.13 4.94 0.16
N ARG A 15 11.89 5.96 0.58
CA ARG A 15 11.73 6.56 1.92
C ARG A 15 10.32 7.10 2.12
N GLU A 16 9.75 7.71 1.10
CA GLU A 16 8.42 8.32 1.15
C GLU A 16 7.33 7.26 1.23
N LEU A 17 7.48 6.15 0.48
CA LEU A 17 6.60 5.00 0.57
C LEU A 17 6.64 4.37 1.98
N VAL A 18 7.82 4.28 2.60
CA VAL A 18 7.98 3.80 3.97
C VAL A 18 7.26 4.72 4.95
N LEU A 19 7.55 6.02 4.91
CA LEU A 19 6.94 7.01 5.81
C LEU A 19 5.42 7.06 5.67
N ALA A 20 4.91 7.01 4.43
CA ALA A 20 3.48 6.93 4.16
C ALA A 20 2.87 5.69 4.82
N ALA A 21 3.52 4.53 4.69
CA ALA A 21 3.04 3.29 5.29
C ALA A 21 3.06 3.35 6.84
N GLU A 22 4.12 3.87 7.43
CA GLU A 22 4.24 4.05 8.88
C GLU A 22 3.16 4.98 9.43
N GLU A 23 2.88 6.08 8.73
CA GLU A 23 1.86 7.04 9.15
C GLU A 23 0.45 6.41 9.16
N VAL A 24 0.13 5.58 8.16
CA VAL A 24 -1.14 4.83 8.11
C VAL A 24 -1.27 3.87 9.29
N ILE A 25 -0.18 3.22 9.70
CA ILE A 25 -0.19 2.28 10.83
C ILE A 25 -0.39 2.98 12.18
N LYS A 26 -0.21 4.30 12.30
CA LYS A 26 -0.58 5.05 13.51
C LYS A 26 -2.09 5.21 13.73
N TYR A 27 -2.91 4.70 12.80
CA TYR A 27 -4.36 4.69 12.92
C TYR A 27 -4.85 4.07 14.24
N GLN A 28 -5.70 4.81 14.96
CA GLN A 28 -6.17 4.46 16.30
C GLN A 28 -7.39 3.53 16.30
N GLY A 29 -8.01 3.31 15.15
CA GLY A 29 -9.16 2.39 15.03
C GLY A 29 -8.75 0.92 14.89
N LYS A 30 -9.76 0.05 14.74
CA LYS A 30 -9.55 -1.38 14.48
C LYS A 30 -8.79 -1.57 13.16
N MET A 31 -7.65 -2.25 13.25
CA MET A 31 -6.80 -2.56 12.11
C MET A 31 -7.28 -3.83 11.37
N PRO A 32 -7.00 -3.95 10.06
CA PRO A 32 -7.12 -5.22 9.35
C PRO A 32 -6.21 -6.29 9.95
N GLU A 33 -6.58 -7.55 9.75
CA GLU A 33 -5.76 -8.69 10.15
C GLU A 33 -4.54 -8.86 9.24
N ARG A 34 -3.49 -9.48 9.77
CA ARG A 34 -2.27 -9.82 9.00
C ARG A 34 -2.55 -10.55 7.68
N THR A 35 -3.55 -11.45 7.67
CA THR A 35 -3.98 -12.20 6.48
C THR A 35 -4.52 -11.27 5.39
N GLN A 36 -5.19 -10.19 5.77
CA GLN A 36 -5.76 -9.21 4.84
C GLN A 36 -4.67 -8.38 4.16
N PHE A 37 -3.60 -8.01 4.88
CA PHE A 37 -2.42 -7.39 4.28
C PHE A 37 -1.68 -8.34 3.32
N SER A 38 -1.58 -9.63 3.65
CA SER A 38 -1.00 -10.62 2.73
C SER A 38 -1.83 -10.76 1.44
N ARG A 39 -3.18 -10.71 1.53
CA ARG A 39 -4.04 -10.72 0.34
C ARG A 39 -3.83 -9.49 -0.55
N LEU A 40 -3.66 -8.31 0.04
CA LEU A 40 -3.34 -7.09 -0.71
C LEU A 40 -2.01 -7.23 -1.48
N LEU A 41 -0.99 -7.82 -0.86
CA LEU A 41 0.29 -8.08 -1.53
C LEU A 41 0.17 -9.04 -2.71
N ASN A 42 -0.62 -10.10 -2.56
CA ASN A 42 -0.87 -11.03 -3.66
C ASN A 42 -1.60 -10.33 -4.80
N LEU A 43 -2.61 -9.50 -4.48
CA LEU A 43 -3.31 -8.72 -5.49
C LEU A 43 -2.37 -7.75 -6.23
N CYS A 44 -1.39 -7.14 -5.55
CA CYS A 44 -0.39 -6.30 -6.21
C CYS A 44 0.46 -7.06 -7.25
N ALA A 45 0.57 -8.40 -7.15
CA ALA A 45 1.28 -9.21 -8.14
C ALA A 45 0.41 -9.58 -9.36
N GLU A 46 -0.92 -9.47 -9.23
CA GLU A 46 -1.90 -9.84 -10.25
C GLU A 46 -2.52 -8.62 -10.94
N ALA A 47 -2.52 -7.46 -10.27
CA ALA A 47 -3.18 -6.25 -10.74
C ALA A 47 -2.55 -5.70 -12.02
N SER A 48 -3.41 -5.30 -12.96
CA SER A 48 -3.02 -4.72 -14.24
C SER A 48 -2.71 -3.22 -14.13
N CYS A 49 -3.36 -2.52 -13.19
CA CYS A 49 -3.19 -1.10 -12.92
C CYS A 49 -3.41 -0.75 -11.45
N SER A 50 -3.01 0.47 -11.03
CA SER A 50 -3.18 0.90 -9.65
C SER A 50 -4.64 1.08 -9.23
N GLU A 51 -5.52 1.36 -10.18
CA GLU A 51 -6.94 1.60 -9.90
C GLU A 51 -7.66 0.34 -9.42
N GLU A 52 -7.30 -0.83 -9.93
CA GLU A 52 -7.81 -2.12 -9.44
C GLU A 52 -7.53 -2.32 -7.95
N LEU A 53 -6.35 -1.91 -7.49
CA LEU A 53 -5.95 -2.00 -6.08
C LEU A 53 -6.76 -1.05 -5.21
N GLU A 54 -6.97 0.18 -5.66
CA GLU A 54 -7.80 1.16 -4.96
C GLU A 54 -9.26 0.69 -4.89
N ASN A 55 -9.81 0.18 -6.00
CA ASN A 55 -11.17 -0.32 -6.07
C ASN A 55 -11.36 -1.56 -5.20
N TYR A 56 -10.39 -2.46 -5.15
CA TYR A 56 -10.38 -3.57 -4.20
C TYR A 56 -10.49 -3.07 -2.74
N LEU A 57 -9.68 -2.10 -2.34
CA LEU A 57 -9.70 -1.57 -0.98
C LEU A 57 -11.03 -0.88 -0.65
N ARG A 58 -11.56 -0.05 -1.57
CA ARG A 58 -12.88 0.59 -1.43
C ARG A 58 -13.97 -0.45 -1.27
N TYR A 59 -13.94 -1.50 -2.10
CA TYR A 59 -14.87 -2.63 -1.99
C TYR A 59 -14.75 -3.33 -0.64
N GLN A 60 -13.53 -3.67 -0.18
CA GLN A 60 -13.34 -4.28 1.14
C GLN A 60 -13.87 -3.39 2.27
N ALA A 61 -13.81 -2.07 2.15
CA ALA A 61 -14.37 -1.15 3.13
C ALA A 61 -15.89 -1.12 3.16
N GLY A 62 -16.55 -1.34 2.02
CA GLY A 62 -18.01 -1.40 1.92
C GLY A 62 -18.62 -2.72 2.42
N ARG A 63 -17.82 -3.77 2.60
CA ARG A 63 -18.32 -5.09 3.02
C ARG A 63 -18.70 -5.11 4.50
N LYS A 64 -19.92 -5.61 4.78
CA LYS A 64 -20.38 -5.89 6.14
C LYS A 64 -19.42 -6.87 6.84
N GLY A 65 -19.01 -6.53 8.08
CA GLY A 65 -18.09 -7.34 8.87
C GLY A 65 -16.61 -7.18 8.51
N SER A 66 -16.26 -6.31 7.55
CA SER A 66 -14.86 -6.07 7.21
C SER A 66 -14.10 -5.31 8.31
N ASN A 67 -12.85 -5.70 8.50
CA ASN A 67 -11.88 -4.96 9.32
C ASN A 67 -11.22 -3.81 8.54
N TRP A 68 -11.40 -3.72 7.22
CA TRP A 68 -11.01 -2.55 6.44
C TRP A 68 -11.99 -1.42 6.71
N LYS A 69 -11.69 -0.54 7.66
CA LYS A 69 -12.57 0.60 7.93
C LYS A 69 -12.42 1.65 6.81
N PRO A 70 -13.52 2.32 6.39
CA PRO A 70 -13.45 3.33 5.33
C PRO A 70 -12.38 4.40 5.57
N GLU A 71 -12.24 4.87 6.81
CA GLU A 71 -11.21 5.85 7.17
C GLU A 71 -9.79 5.32 7.04
N PHE A 72 -9.58 4.04 7.41
CA PHE A 72 -8.30 3.37 7.24
C PHE A 72 -7.96 3.21 5.76
N VAL A 73 -8.92 2.73 4.95
CA VAL A 73 -8.74 2.58 3.50
C VAL A 73 -8.45 3.91 2.83
N ARG A 74 -9.16 4.98 3.19
CA ARG A 74 -8.87 6.33 2.70
C ARG A 74 -7.43 6.73 3.00
N LYS A 75 -6.96 6.56 4.25
CA LYS A 75 -5.57 6.83 4.63
C LYS A 75 -4.56 6.00 3.83
N VAL A 76 -4.85 4.72 3.59
CA VAL A 76 -4.00 3.82 2.78
C VAL A 76 -3.86 4.37 1.36
N ILE A 77 -4.97 4.72 0.71
CA ILE A 77 -5.00 5.23 -0.66
C ILE A 77 -4.32 6.60 -0.73
N ASP A 78 -4.72 7.56 0.11
CA ASP A 78 -4.16 8.92 0.12
C ASP A 78 -2.63 8.90 0.35
N GLY A 79 -2.16 8.03 1.25
CA GLY A 79 -0.75 7.86 1.56
C GLY A 79 0.08 7.50 0.33
N VAL A 80 -0.35 6.50 -0.44
CA VAL A 80 0.40 6.11 -1.65
C VAL A 80 0.14 7.04 -2.82
N SER A 81 -1.08 7.56 -3.00
CA SER A 81 -1.40 8.53 -4.07
C SER A 81 -0.50 9.76 -4.01
N SER A 82 -0.17 10.26 -2.81
CA SER A 82 0.77 11.37 -2.62
C SER A 82 2.16 11.11 -3.24
N VAL A 83 2.63 9.86 -3.18
CA VAL A 83 3.91 9.44 -3.76
C VAL A 83 3.75 9.13 -5.24
N LEU A 84 2.68 8.45 -5.64
CA LEU A 84 2.41 8.11 -7.03
C LEU A 84 2.27 9.34 -7.94
N ASN A 85 1.76 10.45 -7.40
CA ASN A 85 1.62 11.71 -8.14
C ASN A 85 2.95 12.40 -8.43
N ARG A 86 4.04 11.97 -7.77
CA ARG A 86 5.40 12.47 -7.99
C ARG A 86 6.21 11.60 -8.95
N LEU A 87 5.67 10.46 -9.38
CA LEU A 87 6.30 9.63 -10.39
C LEU A 87 6.37 10.40 -11.72
N PRO A 88 7.44 10.20 -12.51
CA PRO A 88 7.50 10.73 -13.87
C PRO A 88 6.25 10.32 -14.64
N GLN A 89 5.66 11.25 -15.38
CA GLN A 89 4.61 10.90 -16.32
C GLN A 89 5.25 10.10 -17.44
N ALA A 90 5.03 8.79 -17.46
CA ALA A 90 5.48 7.97 -18.59
C ALA A 90 4.71 8.40 -19.84
N THR A 91 5.39 8.39 -20.99
CA THR A 91 4.83 8.69 -22.30
C THR A 91 3.82 7.63 -22.77
N ASP A 92 3.90 6.42 -22.23
CA ASP A 92 2.95 5.32 -22.47
C ASP A 92 2.14 5.02 -21.20
N GLY A 93 0.81 4.94 -21.35
CA GLY A 93 -0.11 4.59 -20.27
C GLY A 93 0.18 3.22 -19.66
N THR A 94 0.59 2.23 -20.47
CA THR A 94 0.92 0.88 -20.00
C THR A 94 2.14 0.89 -19.08
N GLU A 95 3.15 1.68 -19.44
CA GLU A 95 4.36 1.83 -18.63
C GLU A 95 4.10 2.57 -17.32
N ARG A 96 3.23 3.60 -17.39
CA ARG A 96 2.77 4.33 -16.20
C ARG A 96 2.09 3.38 -15.22
N ASP A 97 1.19 2.53 -15.70
CA ASP A 97 0.43 1.61 -14.84
C ASP A 97 1.34 0.57 -14.18
N ARG A 98 2.27 -0.02 -14.93
CA ARG A 98 3.27 -0.95 -14.38
C ARG A 98 4.10 -0.30 -13.26
N LEU A 99 4.59 0.93 -13.48
CA LEU A 99 5.36 1.65 -12.48
C LEU A 99 4.53 1.93 -11.21
N ARG A 100 3.25 2.30 -11.38
CA ARG A 100 2.33 2.57 -10.26
C ARG A 100 1.96 1.30 -9.49
N VAL A 101 1.77 0.17 -10.18
CA VAL A 101 1.53 -1.14 -9.53
C VAL A 101 2.73 -1.57 -8.70
N GLU A 102 3.95 -1.41 -9.23
CA GLU A 102 5.17 -1.74 -8.48
C GLU A 102 5.41 -0.80 -7.28
N ALA A 103 5.07 0.48 -7.41
CA ALA A 103 5.05 1.40 -6.27
C ALA A 103 4.04 0.97 -5.20
N TRP A 104 2.84 0.56 -5.61
CA TRP A 104 1.82 -0.02 -4.72
C TRP A 104 2.32 -1.29 -4.02
N ARG A 105 3.00 -2.17 -4.75
CA ARG A 105 3.56 -3.42 -4.19
C ARG A 105 4.61 -3.14 -3.13
N LEU A 106 5.51 -2.20 -3.38
CA LEU A 106 6.49 -1.75 -2.38
C LEU A 106 5.80 -1.14 -1.16
N TYR A 107 4.83 -0.26 -1.39
CA TYR A 107 4.05 0.36 -0.32
C TYR A 107 3.30 -0.65 0.54
N ALA A 108 2.57 -1.59 -0.07
CA ALA A 108 1.86 -2.66 0.62
C ALA A 108 2.83 -3.56 1.41
N THR A 109 4.06 -3.74 0.93
CA THR A 109 5.12 -4.48 1.63
C THR A 109 5.51 -3.75 2.91
N TYR A 110 5.76 -2.44 2.83
CA TYR A 110 6.08 -1.63 4.00
C TYR A 110 4.91 -1.57 4.97
N LEU A 111 3.69 -1.39 4.48
CA LEU A 111 2.46 -1.38 5.28
C LEU A 111 2.32 -2.67 6.11
N ARG A 112 2.53 -3.83 5.48
CA ARG A 112 2.50 -5.13 6.18
C ARG A 112 3.61 -5.24 7.23
N ARG A 113 4.83 -4.78 6.94
CA ARG A 113 5.95 -4.82 7.89
C ARG A 113 5.69 -3.92 9.09
N SER A 114 5.24 -2.69 8.85
CA SER A 114 4.90 -1.74 9.92
C SER A 114 3.75 -2.25 10.79
N HIS A 115 2.76 -2.94 10.19
CA HIS A 115 1.70 -3.61 10.95
C HIS A 115 2.25 -4.70 11.88
N ILE A 116 3.09 -5.61 11.37
CA ILE A 116 3.69 -6.69 12.17
C ILE A 116 4.51 -6.10 13.33
N TRP A 117 5.32 -5.09 13.05
CA TRP A 117 6.11 -4.41 14.08
C TRP A 117 5.20 -3.82 15.17
N ARG A 118 4.14 -3.08 14.80
CA ARG A 118 3.15 -2.54 15.76
C ARG A 118 2.52 -3.64 16.62
N GLU A 119 2.12 -4.76 16.02
CA GLU A 119 1.55 -5.90 16.76
C GLU A 119 2.54 -6.45 17.79
N GLU A 120 3.80 -6.65 17.41
CA GLU A 120 4.86 -7.16 18.29
C GLU A 120 5.17 -6.19 19.44
N THR A 121 5.30 -4.89 19.15
CA THR A 121 5.54 -3.87 20.17
C THR A 121 4.38 -3.77 21.15
N THR A 122 3.14 -3.83 20.66
CA THR A 122 1.93 -3.79 21.50
C THR A 122 1.82 -5.02 22.39
N LYS A 123 2.21 -6.20 21.89
CA LYS A 123 2.24 -7.44 22.69
C LYS A 123 3.27 -7.36 23.81
N ARG A 124 4.49 -6.86 23.51
CA ARG A 124 5.56 -6.71 24.51
C ARG A 124 5.20 -5.72 25.61
N ALA A 125 4.52 -4.62 25.29
CA ALA A 125 4.11 -3.62 26.28
C ALA A 125 3.02 -4.09 27.26
N LYS A 126 2.37 -5.23 26.98
CA LYS A 126 1.31 -5.82 27.83
C LYS A 126 1.81 -6.97 28.71
N GLN A 127 3.07 -7.36 28.58
CA GLN A 127 3.75 -8.35 29.42
C GLN A 127 4.48 -7.62 30.54
#